data_AF-D3NRX2-F1
#
_entry.id   AF-D3NRX2-F1
#
_cell.length_a   1.000
_cell.length_b   1.000
_cell.length_c   1.000
_cell.angle_alpha   90.00
_cell.angle_beta   90.00
_cell.angle_gamma   90.00
#
_symmetry.space_group_name_H-M   'P 1'
#
loop_
_entity.id
_entity.type
_entity.pdbx_description
1 polymer ?
#
loop_
_entity_poly.entity_id
_entity_poly.type
_entity_poly.pdbx_seq_one_letter_code
_entity_poly.pdbx_strand_id
1 'polypeptide(L)'
;MRVAFLAFFVVLIAASTGFAAPPRETPEEREVAATFDAARSALAEKRGSAVIPLLSRNSVKALESVREAARQPGDAPLQRLEPAERFAAMGLRRYLGPAELRRMSVGDIANYALAAGWLGPNIIARSGLGPVRVKGDRASGLLMVDNRPALVPADFVREGGAWRIDLASVFTFGSQMLKGFAAMSGKDETAYIADLLDRLPAKPGAMKTR
;
A
#
# COMPACT_ATOMS: atom_id res chain seq x y z
N MET A 1 46.20 -0.44 -32.31
CA MET A 1 46.27 -1.08 -33.64
C MET A 1 45.12 -0.55 -34.49
N ARG A 2 45.46 0.14 -35.60
CA ARG A 2 44.62 0.54 -36.78
C ARG A 2 43.50 1.60 -36.49
N VAL A 3 43.68 2.92 -36.67
CA VAL A 3 43.83 3.75 -37.92
C VAL A 3 42.69 3.45 -38.91
N ALA A 4 41.57 4.19 -38.89
CA ALA A 4 41.24 5.51 -39.48
C ALA A 4 40.67 5.42 -40.92
N PHE A 5 39.54 6.09 -41.17
CA PHE A 5 39.14 6.79 -42.42
C PHE A 5 37.79 7.51 -42.13
N LEU A 6 37.76 8.86 -42.01
CA LEU A 6 37.41 9.85 -43.06
C LEU A 6 36.03 9.56 -43.70
N ALA A 7 35.07 10.46 -43.90
CA ALA A 7 35.05 11.92 -43.97
C ALA A 7 33.56 12.35 -43.86
N PHE A 8 33.23 13.38 -43.09
CA PHE A 8 32.81 14.69 -43.59
C PHE A 8 31.38 14.76 -44.18
N PHE A 9 30.43 15.23 -43.36
CA PHE A 9 29.52 16.29 -43.80
C PHE A 9 29.05 17.07 -42.58
N VAL A 10 29.61 18.28 -42.44
CA VAL A 10 29.07 19.34 -41.61
C VAL A 10 27.77 19.81 -42.28
N VAL A 11 26.63 19.53 -41.66
CA VAL A 11 25.44 20.35 -41.82
C VAL A 11 25.10 20.89 -40.44
N LEU A 12 25.32 22.21 -40.29
CA LEU A 12 24.71 23.02 -39.26
C LEU A 12 23.19 22.84 -39.32
N ILE A 13 22.65 22.07 -38.37
CA ILE A 13 21.33 22.38 -37.82
C ILE A 13 21.60 22.74 -36.37
N ALA A 14 21.60 24.04 -36.10
CA ALA A 14 21.30 24.55 -34.76
C ALA A 14 19.85 24.15 -34.45
N ALA A 15 19.62 22.87 -34.16
CA ALA A 15 18.44 22.44 -33.47
C ALA A 15 18.67 22.92 -32.05
N SER A 16 18.10 24.07 -31.75
CA SER A 16 17.70 24.41 -30.39
C SER A 16 17.03 23.16 -29.81
N THR A 17 17.81 22.36 -29.09
CA THR A 17 17.31 21.49 -28.05
C THR A 17 16.78 22.44 -27.00
N GLY A 18 15.61 23.03 -27.29
CA GLY A 18 14.73 23.53 -26.27
C GLY A 18 14.61 22.35 -25.31
N PHE A 19 15.23 22.46 -24.15
CA PHE A 19 14.88 21.67 -23.00
C PHE A 19 13.39 21.93 -22.82
N ALA A 20 12.56 21.11 -23.47
CA ALA A 20 11.13 21.16 -23.28
C ALA A 20 10.98 20.93 -21.78
N ALA A 21 10.51 21.97 -21.09
CA ALA A 21 10.18 21.85 -19.68
C ALA A 21 9.32 20.58 -19.55
N PRO A 22 9.55 19.75 -18.51
CA PRO A 22 8.74 18.55 -18.32
C PRO A 22 7.27 18.95 -18.44
N PRO A 23 6.45 18.16 -19.16
CA PRO A 23 5.06 18.52 -19.41
C PRO A 23 4.40 18.87 -18.08
N ARG A 24 3.73 20.03 -18.05
CA ARG A 24 3.05 20.50 -16.84
C ARG A 24 1.98 19.49 -16.45
N GLU A 25 1.94 19.14 -15.17
CA GLU A 25 0.90 18.28 -14.62
C GLU A 25 -0.50 18.81 -14.94
N THR A 26 -1.40 17.93 -15.35
CA THR A 26 -2.79 18.29 -15.63
C THR A 26 -3.53 18.63 -14.33
N PRO A 27 -4.67 19.33 -14.40
CA PRO A 27 -5.55 19.49 -13.24
C PRO A 27 -5.92 18.16 -12.58
N GLU A 28 -6.25 17.12 -13.35
CA GLU A 28 -6.62 15.81 -12.79
C GLU A 28 -5.44 15.12 -12.09
N GLU A 29 -4.23 15.19 -12.67
CA GLU A 29 -3.02 14.64 -12.04
C GLU A 29 -2.75 15.30 -10.68
N ARG A 30 -2.97 16.62 -10.59
CA ARG A 30 -2.85 17.37 -9.32
C ARG A 30 -3.92 16.99 -8.29
N GLU A 31 -5.15 16.71 -8.70
CA GLU A 31 -6.19 16.21 -7.78
C GLU A 31 -5.85 14.83 -7.19
N VAL A 32 -5.28 13.94 -8.02
CA VAL A 32 -4.81 12.63 -7.58
C VAL A 32 -3.65 12.79 -6.58
N ALA A 33 -2.66 13.62 -6.90
CA ALA A 33 -1.54 13.92 -6.01
C ALA A 33 -2.05 14.51 -4.67
N ALA A 34 -3.01 15.43 -4.71
CA ALA A 34 -3.62 15.99 -3.50
C ALA A 34 -4.33 14.93 -2.64
N THR A 35 -4.95 13.92 -3.25
CA THR A 35 -5.57 12.79 -2.53
C THR A 35 -4.52 11.96 -1.79
N PHE A 36 -3.39 11.68 -2.45
CA PHE A 36 -2.26 11.00 -1.83
C PHE A 36 -1.68 11.82 -0.66
N ASP A 37 -1.43 13.11 -0.87
CA ASP A 37 -0.85 13.99 0.15
C ASP A 37 -1.78 14.15 1.36
N ALA A 38 -3.11 14.22 1.14
CA ALA A 38 -4.08 14.22 2.22
C ALA A 38 -4.00 12.94 3.07
N ALA A 39 -3.86 11.78 2.43
CA ALA A 39 -3.71 10.51 3.13
C ALA A 39 -2.37 10.44 3.87
N ARG A 40 -1.27 10.84 3.23
CA ARG A 40 0.06 10.89 3.83
C ARG A 40 0.09 11.80 5.06
N SER A 41 -0.48 13.00 4.98
CA SER A 41 -0.56 13.94 6.11
C SER A 41 -1.41 13.37 7.25
N ALA A 42 -2.57 12.78 6.95
CA ALA A 42 -3.39 12.12 7.96
C ALA A 42 -2.64 10.99 8.67
N LEU A 43 -1.91 10.16 7.92
CA LEU A 43 -1.08 9.10 8.47
C LEU A 43 0.08 9.64 9.31
N ALA A 44 0.75 10.72 8.86
CA ALA A 44 1.87 11.33 9.55
C ALA A 44 1.46 11.95 10.90
N GLU A 45 0.25 12.51 10.95
CA GLU A 45 -0.38 13.04 12.16
C GLU A 45 -1.06 11.95 13.02
N LYS A 46 -0.86 10.67 12.69
CA LYS A 46 -1.46 9.50 13.38
C LYS A 46 -2.99 9.51 13.40
N ARG A 47 -3.63 10.15 12.43
CA ARG A 47 -5.09 10.23 12.25
C ARG A 47 -5.58 9.16 11.26
N GLY A 48 -5.39 7.88 11.59
CA GLY A 48 -5.73 6.75 10.72
C GLY A 48 -7.19 6.72 10.26
N SER A 49 -8.12 7.08 11.15
CA SER A 49 -9.55 7.23 10.82
C SER A 49 -9.83 8.25 9.72
N ALA A 50 -9.02 9.30 9.60
CA ALA A 50 -9.18 10.32 8.55
C ALA A 50 -8.77 9.82 7.15
N VAL A 51 -8.09 8.68 7.06
CA VAL A 51 -7.73 8.04 5.79
C VAL A 51 -8.90 7.25 5.20
N ILE A 52 -9.79 6.72 6.03
CA ILE A 52 -10.93 5.89 5.59
C ILE A 52 -11.77 6.56 4.49
N PRO A 53 -12.18 7.84 4.61
CA PRO A 53 -12.91 8.47 3.51
C PRO A 53 -12.07 8.65 2.25
N LEU A 54 -10.74 8.65 2.31
CA LEU A 54 -9.86 8.78 1.14
C LEU A 54 -9.70 7.46 0.37
N LEU A 55 -10.15 6.34 0.94
CA LEU A 55 -10.09 5.03 0.31
C LEU A 55 -11.29 4.79 -0.61
N SER A 56 -11.09 3.97 -1.64
CA SER A 56 -12.18 3.52 -2.51
C SER A 56 -13.17 2.66 -1.73
N ARG A 57 -14.42 2.61 -2.17
CA ARG A 57 -15.43 1.71 -1.56
C ARG A 57 -14.98 0.26 -1.54
N ASN A 58 -14.27 -0.19 -2.58
CA ASN A 58 -13.73 -1.55 -2.63
C ASN A 58 -12.64 -1.77 -1.58
N SER A 59 -11.72 -0.82 -1.40
CA SER A 59 -10.71 -0.84 -0.34
C SER A 59 -11.35 -0.91 1.05
N VAL A 60 -12.36 -0.08 1.31
CA VAL A 60 -13.08 -0.08 2.60
C VAL A 60 -13.77 -1.42 2.83
N LYS A 61 -14.43 -1.98 1.80
CA LYS A 61 -15.07 -3.30 1.87
C LYS A 61 -14.08 -4.43 2.17
N ALA A 62 -12.88 -4.39 1.58
CA ALA A 62 -11.83 -5.37 1.85
C ALA A 62 -11.36 -5.28 3.32
N LEU A 63 -11.13 -4.06 3.83
CA LEU A 63 -10.75 -3.84 5.23
C LEU A 63 -11.85 -4.26 6.21
N GLU A 64 -13.13 -4.03 5.89
CA GLU A 64 -14.24 -4.53 6.70
C GLU A 64 -14.31 -6.06 6.68
N SER A 65 -14.04 -6.71 5.54
CA SER A 65 -13.97 -8.18 5.46
C SER A 65 -12.87 -8.75 6.36
N VAL A 66 -11.69 -8.09 6.38
CA VAL A 66 -10.58 -8.44 7.26
C VAL A 66 -10.98 -8.31 8.74
N ARG A 67 -11.58 -7.18 9.11
CA ARG A 67 -12.07 -6.93 10.48
C ARG A 67 -13.14 -7.94 10.89
N GLU A 68 -14.08 -8.24 9.99
CA GLU A 68 -15.16 -9.19 10.22
C GLU A 68 -14.63 -10.59 10.49
N ALA A 69 -13.67 -11.06 9.68
CA ALA A 69 -13.04 -12.35 9.89
C ALA A 69 -12.24 -12.37 11.20
N ALA A 70 -11.53 -11.29 11.52
CA ALA A 70 -10.77 -11.18 12.76
C ALA A 70 -11.65 -11.28 14.00
N ARG A 71 -12.83 -10.63 14.02
CA ARG A 71 -13.71 -10.61 15.21
C ARG A 71 -14.47 -11.92 15.47
N GLN A 72 -14.69 -12.74 14.45
CA GLN A 72 -15.39 -14.01 14.59
C GLN A 72 -14.47 -15.08 15.19
N PRO A 73 -14.96 -15.99 16.05
CA PRO A 73 -14.15 -17.09 16.56
C PRO A 73 -13.88 -18.16 15.49
N GLY A 74 -12.82 -18.95 15.70
CA GLY A 74 -12.45 -20.07 14.83
C GLY A 74 -11.85 -19.65 13.48
N ASP A 75 -11.53 -20.64 12.65
CA ASP A 75 -10.74 -20.43 11.42
C ASP A 75 -11.60 -20.32 10.16
N ALA A 76 -12.84 -20.80 10.17
CA ALA A 76 -13.73 -20.75 9.01
C ALA A 76 -13.88 -19.33 8.39
N PRO A 77 -13.95 -18.23 9.16
CA PRO A 77 -13.96 -16.88 8.59
C PRO A 77 -12.66 -16.50 7.88
N LEU A 78 -11.52 -16.96 8.40
CA LEU A 78 -10.18 -16.68 7.83
C LEU A 78 -9.93 -17.42 6.52
N GLN A 79 -10.47 -18.64 6.38
CA GLN A 79 -10.31 -19.46 5.19
C GLN A 79 -11.04 -18.90 3.95
N ARG A 80 -11.99 -17.98 4.15
CA ARG A 80 -12.69 -17.28 3.06
C ARG A 80 -11.92 -16.08 2.51
N LEU A 81 -10.85 -15.66 3.21
CA LEU A 81 -10.02 -14.54 2.80
C LEU A 81 -8.89 -15.03 1.89
N GLU A 82 -8.49 -14.17 0.96
CA GLU A 82 -7.23 -14.30 0.25
C GLU A 82 -6.04 -14.14 1.22
N PRO A 83 -4.84 -14.63 0.89
CA PRO A 83 -3.72 -14.70 1.84
C PRO A 83 -3.30 -13.38 2.49
N ALA A 84 -3.30 -12.24 1.76
CA ALA A 84 -2.93 -10.95 2.34
C ALA A 84 -3.99 -10.46 3.35
N GLU A 85 -5.26 -10.59 3.02
CA GLU A 85 -6.37 -10.30 3.93
C GLU A 85 -6.37 -11.24 5.13
N ARG A 86 -6.07 -12.53 4.92
CA ARG A 86 -5.93 -13.54 5.98
C ARG A 86 -4.78 -13.18 6.92
N PHE A 87 -3.62 -12.80 6.38
CA PHE A 87 -2.50 -12.29 7.15
C PHE A 87 -2.89 -11.07 7.99
N ALA A 88 -3.60 -10.11 7.40
CA ALA A 88 -4.09 -8.94 8.12
C ALA A 88 -5.07 -9.33 9.25
N ALA A 89 -6.04 -10.22 9.00
CA ALA A 89 -7.03 -10.64 9.98
C ALA A 89 -6.41 -11.43 11.15
N MET A 90 -5.46 -12.32 10.84
CA MET A 90 -4.69 -13.05 11.86
C MET A 90 -3.79 -12.09 12.67
N GLY A 91 -3.18 -11.11 12.01
CA GLY A 91 -2.47 -10.02 12.67
C GLY A 91 -3.35 -9.25 13.64
N LEU A 92 -4.56 -8.87 13.23
CA LEU A 92 -5.53 -8.21 14.12
C LEU A 92 -5.85 -9.06 15.35
N ARG A 93 -6.09 -10.37 15.20
CA ARG A 93 -6.32 -11.29 16.33
C ARG A 93 -5.12 -11.40 17.28
N ARG A 94 -3.90 -11.28 16.76
CA ARG A 94 -2.67 -11.33 17.57
C ARG A 94 -2.52 -10.11 18.46
N TYR A 95 -2.90 -8.92 17.97
CA TYR A 95 -2.63 -7.67 18.68
C TYR A 95 -3.85 -7.08 19.40
N LEU A 96 -5.06 -7.45 18.99
CA LEU A 96 -6.32 -6.97 19.57
C LEU A 96 -7.09 -8.12 20.22
N GLY A 97 -7.56 -7.91 21.45
CA GLY A 97 -8.42 -8.86 22.14
C GLY A 97 -9.82 -8.93 21.50
N PRO A 98 -10.60 -9.99 21.77
CA PRO A 98 -11.94 -10.16 21.20
C PRO A 98 -12.89 -8.99 21.48
N ALA A 99 -12.80 -8.37 22.66
CA ALA A 99 -13.60 -7.20 23.01
C ALA A 99 -13.19 -5.95 22.22
N GLU A 100 -11.91 -5.77 21.92
CA GLU A 100 -11.37 -4.71 21.05
C GLU A 100 -11.88 -4.88 19.62
N LEU A 101 -11.75 -6.07 19.05
CA LEU A 101 -12.19 -6.37 17.69
C LEU A 101 -13.69 -6.17 17.48
N ARG A 102 -14.51 -6.44 18.50
CA ARG A 102 -15.97 -6.21 18.43
C ARG A 102 -16.34 -4.72 18.41
N ARG A 103 -15.63 -3.88 19.17
CA ARG A 103 -15.99 -2.45 19.35
C ARG A 103 -15.35 -1.53 18.31
N MET A 104 -14.14 -1.84 17.86
CA MET A 104 -13.37 -0.95 17.00
C MET A 104 -13.90 -1.02 15.57
N SER A 105 -14.13 0.13 14.95
CA SER A 105 -14.30 0.27 13.50
C SER A 105 -12.97 0.10 12.76
N VAL A 106 -12.98 0.02 11.42
CA VAL A 106 -11.74 0.05 10.63
C VAL A 106 -10.93 1.32 10.90
N GLY A 107 -11.61 2.47 11.10
CA GLY A 107 -10.94 3.73 11.45
C GLY A 107 -10.26 3.69 12.82
N ASP A 108 -10.90 3.08 13.81
CA ASP A 108 -10.32 2.90 15.15
C ASP A 108 -9.10 1.97 15.10
N ILE A 109 -9.19 0.89 14.31
CA ILE A 109 -8.06 -0.04 14.09
C ILE A 109 -6.90 0.71 13.43
N ALA A 110 -7.16 1.55 12.44
CA ALA A 110 -6.13 2.36 11.79
C ALA A 110 -5.47 3.33 12.78
N ASN A 111 -6.25 4.02 13.62
CA ASN A 111 -5.71 4.89 14.69
C ASN A 111 -4.82 4.09 15.65
N TYR A 112 -5.30 2.93 16.11
CA TYR A 112 -4.54 2.06 17.01
C TYR A 112 -3.23 1.59 16.39
N ALA A 113 -3.27 1.09 15.14
CA ALA A 113 -2.11 0.58 14.43
C ALA A 113 -1.02 1.66 14.28
N LEU A 114 -1.41 2.91 13.99
CA LEU A 114 -0.48 4.03 13.89
C LEU A 114 0.11 4.41 15.26
N ALA A 115 -0.72 4.46 16.30
CA ALA A 115 -0.26 4.74 17.66
C ALA A 115 0.71 3.66 18.17
N ALA A 116 0.44 2.39 17.82
CA ALA A 116 1.27 1.24 18.16
C ALA A 116 2.48 1.05 17.21
N GLY A 117 2.65 1.89 16.19
CA GLY A 117 3.79 1.86 15.28
C GLY A 117 3.84 0.67 14.33
N TRP A 118 2.69 0.06 13.97
CA TRP A 118 2.64 -1.14 13.14
C TRP A 118 3.18 -0.96 11.72
N LEU A 119 3.09 0.25 11.17
CA LEU A 119 3.69 0.58 9.87
C LEU A 119 5.22 0.74 9.94
N GLY A 120 5.83 0.61 11.12
CA GLY A 120 7.25 0.87 11.32
C GLY A 120 7.59 2.37 11.28
N PRO A 121 8.82 2.73 11.67
CA PRO A 121 9.25 4.11 11.70
C PRO A 121 9.36 4.68 10.28
N ASN A 122 8.97 5.94 10.12
CA ASN A 122 9.28 6.78 8.97
C ASN A 122 8.75 6.37 7.59
N ILE A 123 8.02 5.25 7.43
CA ILE A 123 7.48 4.85 6.10
C ILE A 123 6.60 5.97 5.51
N ILE A 124 5.73 6.56 6.32
CA ILE A 124 4.81 7.63 5.88
C ILE A 124 5.58 8.93 5.59
N ALA A 125 6.50 9.32 6.48
CA ALA A 125 7.27 10.54 6.34
C ALA A 125 8.15 10.51 5.08
N ARG A 126 8.62 9.32 4.70
CA ARG A 126 9.52 9.10 3.56
C ARG A 126 8.82 8.58 2.32
N SER A 127 7.49 8.44 2.35
CA SER A 127 6.71 8.10 1.18
C SER A 127 6.53 9.32 0.27
N GLY A 128 6.54 9.11 -1.03
CA GLY A 128 6.23 10.12 -2.03
C GLY A 128 5.49 9.49 -3.21
N LEU A 129 4.88 10.34 -4.04
CA LEU A 129 4.25 9.93 -5.27
C LEU A 129 5.05 10.51 -6.44
N GLY A 130 5.50 9.64 -7.34
CA GLY A 130 6.08 10.05 -8.62
C GLY A 130 5.01 10.53 -9.60
N PRO A 131 5.38 10.71 -10.89
CA PRO A 131 4.43 11.16 -11.91
C PRO A 131 3.19 10.28 -11.96
N VAL A 132 2.02 10.92 -11.94
CA VAL A 132 0.71 10.28 -12.03
C VAL A 132 0.32 10.17 -13.49
N ARG A 133 -0.34 9.06 -13.86
CA ARG A 133 -1.01 8.91 -15.15
C ARG A 133 -2.50 8.73 -14.91
N VAL A 134 -3.31 9.57 -15.52
CA VAL A 134 -4.78 9.50 -15.46
C VAL A 134 -5.33 8.92 -16.77
N LYS A 135 -6.25 7.98 -16.66
CA LYS A 135 -7.00 7.40 -17.79
C LYS A 135 -8.46 7.21 -17.40
N GLY A 136 -9.31 8.18 -17.78
CA GLY A 136 -10.72 8.20 -17.40
C GLY A 136 -10.86 8.27 -15.88
N ASP A 137 -11.62 7.35 -15.30
CA ASP A 137 -11.88 7.26 -13.86
C ASP A 137 -10.83 6.46 -13.08
N ARG A 138 -9.66 6.20 -13.67
CA ARG A 138 -8.54 5.50 -13.04
C ARG A 138 -7.28 6.34 -13.14
N ALA A 139 -6.46 6.28 -12.11
CA ALA A 139 -5.13 6.85 -12.14
C ALA A 139 -4.14 5.94 -11.42
N SER A 140 -2.86 6.05 -11.78
CA SER A 140 -1.78 5.29 -11.13
C SER A 140 -0.53 6.16 -11.08
N GLY A 141 0.16 6.12 -9.95
CA GLY A 141 1.44 6.81 -9.75
C GLY A 141 2.48 5.88 -9.14
N LEU A 142 3.74 6.16 -9.44
CA LEU A 142 4.84 5.40 -8.86
C LEU A 142 4.97 5.74 -7.38
N LEU A 143 4.65 4.80 -6.50
CA LEU A 143 4.87 4.96 -5.06
C LEU A 143 6.37 4.91 -4.79
N MET A 144 6.87 5.91 -4.06
CA MET A 144 8.26 6.02 -3.66
C MET A 144 8.37 5.91 -2.15
N VAL A 145 9.35 5.18 -1.63
CA VAL A 145 9.72 5.15 -0.21
C VAL A 145 11.23 5.31 -0.12
N ASP A 146 11.73 6.24 0.70
CA ASP A 146 13.18 6.55 0.75
C ASP A 146 13.77 6.87 -0.64
N ASN A 147 12.98 7.57 -1.47
CA ASN A 147 13.32 7.88 -2.86
C ASN A 147 13.61 6.65 -3.74
N ARG A 148 13.08 5.48 -3.37
CA ARG A 148 13.13 4.25 -4.17
C ARG A 148 11.71 3.82 -4.58
N PRO A 149 11.52 3.33 -5.81
CA PRO A 149 10.23 2.83 -6.23
C PRO A 149 9.80 1.61 -5.40
N ALA A 150 8.58 1.65 -4.90
CA ALA A 150 7.92 0.48 -4.34
C ALA A 150 7.53 -0.50 -5.45
N LEU A 151 7.37 -1.78 -5.10
CA LEU A 151 6.98 -2.83 -6.04
C LEU A 151 5.55 -2.68 -6.56
N VAL A 152 4.68 -2.07 -5.76
CA VAL A 152 3.27 -1.83 -6.11
C VAL A 152 3.07 -0.34 -6.33
N PRO A 153 2.43 0.08 -7.43
CA PRO A 153 2.08 1.48 -7.62
C PRO A 153 1.02 1.94 -6.61
N ALA A 154 0.85 3.26 -6.48
CA ALA A 154 -0.32 3.82 -5.83
C ALA A 154 -1.42 3.96 -6.89
N ASP A 155 -2.49 3.19 -6.75
CA ASP A 155 -3.63 3.22 -7.66
C ASP A 155 -4.77 4.04 -7.08
N PHE A 156 -5.53 4.68 -7.97
CA PHE A 156 -6.64 5.55 -7.64
C PHE A 156 -7.83 5.29 -8.55
N VAL A 157 -9.02 5.52 -8.02
CA VAL A 157 -10.29 5.44 -8.76
C VAL A 157 -11.15 6.66 -8.43
N ARG A 158 -11.85 7.19 -9.44
CA ARG A 158 -12.81 8.28 -9.24
C ARG A 158 -14.16 7.71 -8.83
N GLU A 159 -14.68 8.13 -7.69
CA GLU A 159 -15.98 7.71 -7.16
C GLU A 159 -16.78 8.93 -6.69
N GLY A 160 -17.94 9.16 -7.30
CA GLY A 160 -18.79 10.31 -6.96
C GLY A 160 -18.08 11.65 -7.20
N GLY A 161 -17.28 11.74 -8.26
CA GLY A 161 -16.51 12.94 -8.63
C GLY A 161 -15.16 13.10 -7.93
N ALA A 162 -14.92 12.40 -6.81
CA ALA A 162 -13.68 12.49 -6.04
C ALA A 162 -12.74 11.32 -6.30
N TRP A 163 -11.43 11.58 -6.33
CA TRP A 163 -10.42 10.52 -6.35
C TRP A 163 -10.33 9.80 -5.00
N ARG A 164 -10.12 8.49 -5.06
CA ARG A 164 -9.97 7.61 -3.91
C ARG A 164 -8.80 6.66 -4.13
N ILE A 165 -8.07 6.34 -3.06
CA ILE A 165 -6.98 5.37 -3.07
C ILE A 165 -7.53 3.94 -3.17
N ASP A 166 -7.07 3.20 -4.16
CA ASP A 166 -7.44 1.81 -4.39
C ASP A 166 -6.34 0.87 -3.85
N LEU A 167 -6.68 0.06 -2.85
CA LEU A 167 -5.79 -0.88 -2.20
C LEU A 167 -5.85 -2.27 -2.85
N ALA A 168 -6.71 -2.47 -3.86
CA ALA A 168 -6.90 -3.78 -4.49
C ALA A 168 -5.59 -4.38 -5.03
N SER A 169 -4.75 -3.57 -5.68
CA SER A 169 -3.45 -4.01 -6.19
C SER A 169 -2.48 -4.41 -5.08
N VAL A 170 -2.54 -3.72 -3.93
CA VAL A 170 -1.72 -4.06 -2.75
C VAL A 170 -2.11 -5.42 -2.17
N PHE A 171 -3.41 -5.65 -1.96
CA PHE A 171 -3.90 -6.95 -1.48
C PHE A 171 -3.63 -8.07 -2.49
N THR A 172 -3.87 -7.83 -3.77
CA THR A 172 -3.62 -8.81 -4.84
C THR A 172 -2.15 -9.20 -4.90
N PHE A 173 -1.25 -8.21 -4.95
CA PHE A 173 0.19 -8.45 -4.98
C PHE A 173 0.68 -9.16 -3.71
N GLY A 174 0.24 -8.71 -2.54
CA GLY A 174 0.57 -9.35 -1.26
C GLY A 174 0.13 -10.81 -1.22
N SER A 175 -1.08 -11.11 -1.72
CA SER A 175 -1.62 -12.45 -1.80
C SER A 175 -0.79 -13.33 -2.73
N GLN A 176 -0.40 -12.84 -3.92
CA GLN A 176 0.48 -13.57 -4.84
C GLN A 176 1.85 -13.89 -4.21
N MET A 177 2.45 -12.92 -3.52
CA MET A 177 3.73 -13.11 -2.84
C MET A 177 3.64 -14.16 -1.72
N LEU A 178 2.59 -14.09 -0.88
CA LEU A 178 2.37 -15.06 0.19
C LEU A 178 2.13 -16.47 -0.36
N LYS A 179 1.35 -16.62 -1.44
CA LYS A 179 1.14 -17.90 -2.13
C LYS A 179 2.45 -18.48 -2.64
N GLY A 180 3.25 -17.66 -3.32
CA GLY A 180 4.55 -18.05 -3.84
C GLY A 180 5.49 -18.52 -2.73
N PHE A 181 5.61 -17.76 -1.64
CA PHE A 181 6.48 -18.14 -0.53
C PHE A 181 5.99 -19.34 0.26
N ALA A 182 4.68 -19.49 0.45
CA ALA A 182 4.11 -20.68 1.06
C ALA A 182 4.48 -21.94 0.25
N ALA A 183 4.27 -21.90 -1.07
CA ALA A 183 4.64 -22.98 -1.99
C ALA A 183 6.14 -23.28 -1.97
N MET A 184 7.00 -22.26 -2.02
CA MET A 184 8.46 -22.43 -1.93
C MET A 184 8.91 -23.03 -0.59
N SER A 185 8.17 -22.76 0.49
CA SER A 185 8.46 -23.31 1.82
C SER A 185 7.86 -24.71 2.06
N GLY A 186 7.09 -25.24 1.11
CA GLY A 186 6.37 -26.51 1.26
C GLY A 186 5.26 -26.47 2.31
N LYS A 187 4.72 -25.29 2.61
CA LYS A 187 3.69 -25.08 3.65
C LYS A 187 2.35 -24.69 3.02
N ASP A 188 1.28 -25.04 3.71
CA ASP A 188 -0.01 -24.40 3.51
C ASP A 188 0.10 -22.89 3.77
N GLU A 189 -0.68 -22.10 3.03
CA GLU A 189 -0.71 -20.64 3.14
C GLU A 189 -0.95 -20.16 4.57
N THR A 190 -1.90 -20.80 5.28
CA THR A 190 -2.28 -20.42 6.64
C THR A 190 -1.15 -20.71 7.63
N ALA A 191 -0.50 -21.87 7.48
CA ALA A 191 0.64 -22.24 8.31
C ALA A 191 1.82 -21.29 8.07
N TYR A 192 2.10 -20.94 6.81
CA TYR A 192 3.12 -19.97 6.47
C TYR A 192 2.84 -18.57 7.05
N ILE A 193 1.59 -18.11 6.96
CA ILE A 193 1.15 -16.84 7.56
C ILE A 193 1.33 -16.85 9.09
N ALA A 194 0.96 -17.94 9.77
CA ALA A 194 1.14 -18.07 11.21
C ALA A 194 2.62 -17.93 11.59
N ASP A 195 3.52 -18.63 10.90
CA ASP A 195 4.96 -18.53 11.12
C ASP A 195 5.50 -17.12 10.88
N LEU A 196 4.98 -16.42 9.87
CA LEU A 196 5.38 -15.05 9.58
C LEU A 196 4.97 -14.10 10.73
N LEU A 197 3.75 -14.26 11.24
CA LEU A 197 3.25 -13.47 12.37
C LEU A 197 4.01 -13.75 13.67
N ASP A 198 4.50 -14.97 13.87
CA ASP A 198 5.29 -15.32 15.05
C ASP A 198 6.69 -14.72 15.07
N ARG A 199 7.21 -14.34 13.89
CA ARG A 199 8.46 -13.58 13.77
C ARG A 199 8.27 -12.08 14.05
N LEU A 200 7.04 -11.57 13.99
CA LEU A 200 6.76 -10.19 14.34
C LEU A 200 6.83 -9.99 15.85
N PRO A 201 7.28 -8.80 16.32
CA PRO A 201 7.29 -8.47 17.73
C PRO A 201 5.93 -8.72 18.36
N ALA A 202 5.91 -9.31 19.55
CA ALA A 202 4.67 -9.47 20.31
C ALA A 202 4.07 -8.08 20.63
N LYS A 203 2.77 -8.05 20.97
CA LYS A 203 2.12 -6.83 21.48
C LYS A 203 3.00 -6.21 22.57
N PRO A 204 3.31 -4.89 22.53
CA PRO A 204 4.03 -4.25 23.63
C PRO A 204 3.33 -4.55 24.96
N GLY A 205 4.04 -5.18 25.90
CA GLY A 205 3.50 -5.64 27.19
C GLY A 205 3.03 -7.11 27.25
N ALA A 206 3.07 -7.87 26.16
CA ALA A 206 2.84 -9.32 26.21
C ALA A 206 4.13 -10.04 26.67
N MET A 207 4.22 -10.34 27.96
CA MET A 207 5.27 -11.20 28.50
C MET A 207 5.07 -12.62 27.94
N LYS A 208 6.09 -13.18 27.28
CA LYS A 208 6.07 -14.60 26.88
C LYS A 208 6.13 -15.44 28.15
N THR A 209 5.02 -16.02 28.57
CA THR A 209 5.05 -17.17 29.48
C THR A 209 5.69 -18.32 28.72
N ARG A 210 6.89 -18.70 29.14
CA ARG A 210 7.57 -19.93 28.72
C ARG A 210 6.86 -21.14 29.29
#